data_AF-A0A2G5V1E4-F1
#
_entry.id   AF-A0A2G5V1E4-F1
#
_cell.length_a   1.000
_cell.length_b   1.000
_cell.length_c   1.000
_cell.angle_alpha   90.00
_cell.angle_beta   90.00
_cell.angle_gamma   90.00
#
_symmetry.space_group_name_H-M   'P 1'
#
loop_
_entity.id
_entity.type
_entity.pdbx_description
1 polymer ?
#
loop_
_entity_poly.entity_id
_entity_poly.type
_entity_poly.pdbx_seq_one_letter_code
_entity_poly.pdbx_strand_id
1 'polypeptide(L)'
;MRLTVLGSNLTARHFVKYLSSEHPSVQISLWTYDDAQYPEFDNIATCLRYHGIKMLPNALLCADVVVNLHECTDFSMLPDVGKLQLHNVEVVRSLLFHCNFPLIHLSTPFLQCSHRWPNVYEPERDPVVFRPQWPFPEYCASKYEAEQLVKSASNDCYIVRSVPTYGEGDNCSILTDLIYFSNDGTVVPLGDNDGHMQMAYAGNVSVALWSAVCRLLSQSTCTDLNVSYEEELNDILSSAENSFRYQQENEKLTDSMKPGLYAIKEEDENLEGYRARHNTVRTSFDGDCDSKKGCEETEEGDVFGDEKVLQENHENAETTYFSIIKDSTFTVQNQRIFEIFLINDDTPKKTIYNTFEQLLYNSKRLRSATQLSFIPLYYIYLLISMIIQFAIKLVGPLRFATMLPNPSFLYFYFHHWTFFNSTKSLLMLGYKPQLGFKESVSKCAQHYRELRKKDVRIFSWQNSMIYPEASNTTIAVR
;
A
#
# COMPACT_ATOMS: atom_id res chain seq x y z
N MET A 1 -3.83 -22.91 -4.82
CA MET A 1 -3.57 -21.65 -4.11
C MET A 1 -4.71 -21.41 -3.12
N ARG A 2 -4.37 -21.14 -1.86
CA ARG A 2 -5.28 -20.73 -0.80
C ARG A 2 -4.97 -19.30 -0.39
N LEU A 3 -5.96 -18.43 -0.48
CA LEU A 3 -5.85 -17.02 -0.14
C LEU A 3 -6.70 -16.71 1.08
N THR A 4 -6.13 -16.05 2.08
CA THR A 4 -6.89 -15.59 3.25
C THR A 4 -7.27 -14.12 3.11
N VAL A 5 -8.56 -13.79 3.17
CA VAL A 5 -9.06 -12.41 3.19
C VAL A 5 -9.55 -12.08 4.59
N LEU A 6 -9.03 -11.01 5.18
CA LEU A 6 -9.51 -10.53 6.48
C LEU A 6 -10.36 -9.27 6.26
N GLY A 7 -11.53 -9.23 6.89
CA GLY A 7 -12.41 -8.06 6.89
C GLY A 7 -13.68 -8.24 6.05
N SER A 8 -14.61 -7.31 6.24
CA SER A 8 -15.94 -7.33 5.64
C SER A 8 -16.37 -5.98 5.08
N ASN A 9 -15.44 -5.02 4.96
CA ASN A 9 -15.70 -3.75 4.32
C ASN A 9 -16.08 -3.93 2.85
N LEU A 10 -16.54 -2.85 2.22
CA LEU A 10 -16.98 -2.88 0.82
C LEU A 10 -15.90 -3.46 -0.10
N THR A 11 -14.64 -3.06 0.08
CA THR A 11 -13.50 -3.55 -0.70
C THR A 11 -13.32 -5.07 -0.53
N ALA A 12 -13.39 -5.61 0.70
CA ALA A 12 -13.29 -7.05 0.94
C ALA A 12 -14.42 -7.83 0.29
N ARG A 13 -15.65 -7.31 0.38
CA ARG A 13 -16.83 -7.94 -0.24
C ARG A 13 -16.72 -8.00 -1.75
N HIS A 14 -16.23 -6.94 -2.39
CA HIS A 14 -15.96 -6.93 -3.82
C HIS A 14 -14.80 -7.86 -4.20
N PHE A 15 -13.74 -7.91 -3.38
CA PHE A 15 -12.59 -8.75 -3.66
C PHE A 15 -12.92 -10.24 -3.61
N VAL A 16 -13.68 -10.68 -2.60
CA VAL A 16 -14.14 -12.08 -2.51
C VAL A 16 -15.04 -12.45 -3.69
N LYS A 17 -15.95 -11.56 -4.10
CA LYS A 17 -16.81 -11.78 -5.28
C LYS A 17 -15.99 -11.88 -6.56
N TYR A 18 -15.01 -11.00 -6.73
CA TYR A 18 -14.09 -10.99 -7.86
C TYR A 18 -13.29 -12.30 -7.96
N LEU A 19 -12.71 -12.76 -6.84
CA LEU A 19 -12.00 -14.03 -6.80
C LEU A 19 -12.91 -15.20 -7.16
N SER A 20 -14.15 -15.21 -6.66
CA SER A 20 -15.10 -16.28 -6.98
C SER A 20 -15.52 -16.30 -8.45
N SER A 21 -15.62 -15.14 -9.13
CA SER A 21 -16.07 -15.07 -10.53
C SER A 21 -14.94 -15.30 -11.52
N GLU A 22 -13.80 -14.62 -11.31
CA GLU A 22 -12.69 -14.62 -12.27
C GLU A 22 -11.65 -15.71 -11.97
N HIS A 23 -11.58 -16.19 -10.73
CA HIS A 23 -10.55 -17.13 -10.26
C HIS A 23 -11.13 -18.31 -9.45
N PRO A 24 -12.03 -19.12 -10.04
CA PRO A 24 -12.74 -20.19 -9.33
C PRO A 24 -11.83 -21.32 -8.81
N SER A 25 -10.56 -21.36 -9.22
CA SER A 25 -9.56 -22.30 -8.70
C SER A 25 -8.94 -21.88 -7.37
N VAL A 26 -9.14 -20.63 -6.94
CA VAL A 26 -8.61 -20.10 -5.67
C VAL A 26 -9.51 -20.54 -4.52
N GLN A 27 -8.93 -21.20 -3.52
CA GLN A 27 -9.61 -21.45 -2.25
C GLN A 27 -9.53 -20.20 -1.38
N ILE A 28 -10.66 -19.73 -0.87
CA ILE A 28 -10.75 -18.49 -0.10
C ILE A 28 -11.00 -18.83 1.36
N SER A 29 -10.14 -18.37 2.27
CA SER A 29 -10.42 -18.34 3.71
C SER A 29 -10.83 -16.92 4.08
N LEU A 30 -12.12 -16.68 4.28
CA LEU A 30 -12.65 -15.39 4.70
C LEU A 30 -12.73 -15.33 6.23
N TRP A 31 -12.13 -14.31 6.82
CA TRP A 31 -12.27 -14.02 8.25
C TRP A 31 -12.96 -12.68 8.46
N THR A 32 -13.94 -12.64 9.36
CA THR A 32 -14.57 -11.40 9.83
C THR A 32 -14.46 -11.30 11.35
N TYR A 33 -14.29 -10.07 11.84
CA TYR A 33 -14.28 -9.85 13.29
C TYR A 33 -15.69 -10.01 13.87
N ASP A 34 -16.72 -9.55 13.15
CA ASP A 34 -18.10 -9.61 13.58
C ASP A 34 -18.78 -10.94 13.21
N ASP A 35 -19.82 -11.29 13.97
CA ASP A 35 -20.72 -12.40 13.69
C ASP A 35 -21.82 -12.02 12.68
N ALA A 36 -21.63 -10.91 11.95
CA ALA A 36 -22.59 -10.46 10.97
C ALA A 36 -22.67 -11.47 9.83
N GLN A 37 -23.90 -11.78 9.38
CA GLN A 37 -24.09 -12.60 8.21
C GLN A 37 -23.91 -11.76 6.96
N TYR A 38 -23.15 -12.28 6.00
CA TYR A 38 -22.93 -11.70 4.68
C TYR A 38 -23.51 -12.66 3.64
N PRO A 39 -24.83 -12.60 3.38
CA PRO A 39 -25.53 -13.61 2.57
C PRO A 39 -25.02 -13.71 1.14
N GLU A 40 -24.42 -12.63 0.64
CA GLU A 40 -23.76 -12.58 -0.66
C GLU A 40 -22.60 -13.57 -0.82
N PHE A 41 -22.09 -14.15 0.27
CA PHE A 41 -21.06 -15.17 0.22
C PHE A 41 -21.64 -16.60 0.28
N ASP A 42 -22.93 -16.79 0.58
CA ASP A 42 -23.57 -18.11 0.86
C ASP A 42 -23.49 -19.08 -0.31
N ASN A 43 -23.41 -18.54 -1.52
CA ASN A 43 -23.35 -19.33 -2.73
C ASN A 43 -21.92 -19.53 -3.27
N ILE A 44 -20.88 -19.08 -2.55
CA ILE A 44 -19.48 -19.19 -2.98
C ILE A 44 -18.87 -20.48 -2.43
N ALA A 45 -18.85 -21.53 -3.26
CA ALA A 45 -18.38 -22.87 -2.87
C ALA A 45 -16.92 -22.93 -2.42
N THR A 46 -16.07 -22.00 -2.90
CA THR A 46 -14.64 -21.96 -2.56
C THR A 46 -14.33 -21.18 -1.28
N CYS A 47 -15.34 -20.59 -0.63
CA CYS A 47 -15.17 -19.67 0.50
C CYS A 47 -15.44 -20.35 1.84
N LEU A 48 -14.37 -20.64 2.59
CA LEU A 48 -14.40 -21.06 3.99
C LEU A 48 -14.49 -19.84 4.90
N ARG A 49 -15.35 -19.86 5.93
CA ARG A 49 -15.60 -18.69 6.78
C ARG A 49 -15.24 -18.89 8.23
N TYR A 50 -14.64 -17.86 8.79
CA TYR A 50 -14.16 -17.82 10.16
C TYR A 50 -14.61 -16.51 10.80
N HIS A 51 -15.08 -16.57 12.05
CA HIS A 51 -15.66 -15.40 12.73
C HIS A 51 -15.00 -15.22 14.10
N GLY A 52 -14.73 -13.96 14.43
CA GLY A 52 -14.17 -13.57 15.72
C GLY A 52 -12.67 -13.83 15.86
N ILE A 53 -12.07 -13.13 16.82
CA ILE A 53 -10.60 -13.12 17.01
C ILE A 53 -10.03 -14.51 17.33
N LYS A 54 -10.78 -15.38 18.00
CA LYS A 54 -10.36 -16.74 18.35
C LYS A 54 -10.19 -17.64 17.12
N MET A 55 -10.89 -17.35 16.04
CA MET A 55 -10.82 -18.13 14.80
C MET A 55 -9.80 -17.57 13.80
N LEU A 56 -9.14 -16.44 14.11
CA LEU A 56 -8.10 -15.86 13.25
C LEU A 56 -6.98 -16.85 12.93
N PRO A 57 -6.41 -17.63 13.87
CA PRO A 57 -5.38 -18.61 13.55
C PRO A 57 -5.87 -19.70 12.59
N ASN A 58 -7.12 -20.13 12.74
CA ASN A 58 -7.73 -21.14 11.86
C ASN A 58 -7.94 -20.60 10.44
N ALA A 59 -8.28 -19.30 10.31
CA ALA A 59 -8.42 -18.67 9.00
C ALA A 59 -7.07 -18.57 8.26
N LEU A 60 -5.98 -18.35 8.99
CA LEU A 60 -4.63 -18.21 8.45
C LEU A 60 -3.98 -19.57 8.11
N LEU A 61 -4.59 -20.68 8.50
CA LEU A 61 -4.02 -22.01 8.34
C LEU A 61 -3.87 -22.40 6.86
N CYS A 62 -2.62 -22.70 6.47
CA CYS A 62 -2.22 -23.03 5.10
C CYS A 62 -2.51 -21.91 4.08
N ALA A 63 -2.51 -20.63 4.49
CA ALA A 63 -2.58 -19.52 3.55
C ALA A 63 -1.29 -19.46 2.70
N ASP A 64 -1.40 -19.29 1.39
CA ASP A 64 -0.24 -18.95 0.55
C ASP A 64 0.04 -17.44 0.61
N VAL A 65 -1.01 -16.64 0.81
CA VAL A 65 -0.97 -15.17 0.91
C VAL A 65 -2.13 -14.70 1.77
N VAL A 66 -1.90 -13.64 2.54
CA VAL A 66 -2.93 -13.00 3.37
C VAL A 66 -3.21 -11.60 2.85
N VAL A 67 -4.48 -11.27 2.63
CA VAL A 67 -4.95 -9.94 2.24
C VAL A 67 -5.77 -9.38 3.40
N ASN A 68 -5.12 -8.53 4.20
CA ASN A 68 -5.73 -7.88 5.35
C ASN A 68 -6.47 -6.61 4.92
N LEU A 69 -7.78 -6.71 4.73
CA LEU A 69 -8.70 -5.62 4.41
C LEU A 69 -9.56 -5.22 5.63
N HIS A 70 -9.26 -5.76 6.81
CA HIS A 70 -9.97 -5.46 8.04
C HIS A 70 -9.64 -4.05 8.51
N GLU A 71 -10.65 -3.24 8.78
CA GLU A 71 -10.47 -1.88 9.28
C GLU A 71 -11.64 -1.39 10.12
N CYS A 72 -11.34 -0.48 11.04
CA CYS A 72 -12.30 0.35 11.77
C CYS A 72 -12.09 1.82 11.39
N THR A 73 -13.16 2.49 10.95
CA THR A 73 -13.18 3.93 10.69
C THR A 73 -14.05 4.63 11.72
N ASP A 74 -13.65 5.81 12.18
CA ASP A 74 -14.45 6.69 13.02
C ASP A 74 -13.96 8.13 12.80
N PHE A 75 -14.80 8.93 12.14
CA PHE A 75 -14.55 10.34 11.81
C PHE A 75 -15.54 11.26 12.53
N SER A 76 -16.13 10.80 13.62
CA SER A 76 -17.07 11.59 14.42
C SER A 76 -16.34 12.67 15.22
N MET A 77 -17.09 13.57 15.86
CA MET A 77 -16.49 14.59 16.74
C MET A 77 -15.80 13.99 17.97
N LEU A 78 -16.21 12.80 18.41
CA LEU A 78 -15.62 12.05 19.53
C LEU A 78 -15.35 10.62 19.07
N PRO A 79 -14.26 10.39 18.31
CA PRO A 79 -13.94 9.06 17.80
C PRO A 79 -13.64 8.08 18.94
N ASP A 80 -14.08 6.83 18.78
CA ASP A 80 -13.76 5.75 19.72
C ASP A 80 -12.32 5.25 19.49
N VAL A 81 -11.37 5.92 20.15
CA VAL A 81 -9.94 5.60 20.08
C VAL A 81 -9.66 4.16 20.53
N GLY A 82 -10.43 3.63 21.49
CA GLY A 82 -10.28 2.26 21.97
C GLY A 82 -10.59 1.24 20.88
N LYS A 83 -11.69 1.43 20.14
CA LYS A 83 -12.03 0.58 18.99
C LYS A 83 -11.06 0.75 17.83
N LEU A 84 -10.64 1.98 17.54
CA LEU A 84 -9.63 2.24 16.50
C LEU A 84 -8.34 1.47 16.81
N GLN A 85 -7.86 1.52 18.06
CA GLN A 85 -6.67 0.78 18.48
C GLN A 85 -6.88 -0.74 18.41
N LEU A 86 -7.99 -1.24 18.95
CA LEU A 86 -8.30 -2.67 18.93
C LEU A 86 -8.31 -3.24 17.50
N HIS A 87 -9.02 -2.58 16.59
CA HIS A 87 -9.24 -3.15 15.25
C HIS A 87 -8.14 -2.84 14.25
N ASN A 88 -7.53 -1.65 14.29
CA ASN A 88 -6.51 -1.28 13.32
C ASN A 88 -5.11 -1.72 13.78
N VAL A 89 -4.87 -1.86 15.10
CA VAL A 89 -3.55 -2.18 15.65
C VAL A 89 -3.51 -3.57 16.29
N GLU A 90 -4.35 -3.86 17.28
CA GLU A 90 -4.25 -5.14 18.02
C GLU A 90 -4.57 -6.36 17.14
N VAL A 91 -5.54 -6.23 16.23
CA VAL A 91 -5.81 -7.28 15.22
C VAL A 91 -4.61 -7.47 14.29
N VAL A 92 -3.92 -6.41 13.88
CA VAL A 92 -2.72 -6.50 13.04
C VAL A 92 -1.57 -7.14 13.81
N ARG A 93 -1.38 -6.80 15.08
CA ARG A 93 -0.39 -7.46 15.96
C ARG A 93 -0.68 -8.95 16.10
N SER A 94 -1.95 -9.30 16.30
CA SER A 94 -2.40 -10.71 16.37
C SER A 94 -2.21 -11.43 15.03
N LEU A 95 -2.46 -10.76 13.91
CA LEU A 95 -2.21 -11.29 12.58
C LEU A 95 -0.73 -11.60 12.39
N LEU A 96 0.16 -10.63 12.63
CA LEU A 96 1.61 -10.79 12.45
C LEU A 96 2.19 -11.86 13.37
N PHE A 97 1.61 -12.06 14.56
CA PHE A 97 2.02 -13.15 15.45
C PHE A 97 1.73 -14.55 14.87
N HIS A 98 0.64 -14.71 14.12
CA HIS A 98 0.21 -15.99 13.56
C HIS A 98 0.56 -16.15 12.06
N CYS A 99 1.02 -15.10 11.39
CA CYS A 99 1.21 -15.06 9.95
C CYS A 99 2.70 -15.04 9.62
N ASN A 100 3.18 -16.09 8.97
CA ASN A 100 4.52 -16.15 8.35
C ASN A 100 4.46 -16.03 6.81
N PHE A 101 3.28 -15.74 6.26
CA PHE A 101 3.04 -15.71 4.81
C PHE A 101 3.19 -14.29 4.25
N PRO A 102 3.37 -14.14 2.93
CA PRO A 102 3.29 -12.84 2.27
C PRO A 102 1.98 -12.11 2.58
N LEU A 103 2.07 -10.81 2.85
CA LEU A 103 0.97 -10.01 3.37
C LEU A 103 0.67 -8.81 2.48
N ILE A 104 -0.60 -8.63 2.11
CA ILE A 104 -1.11 -7.37 1.60
C ILE A 104 -1.90 -6.70 2.71
N HIS A 105 -1.46 -5.52 3.14
CA HIS A 105 -2.11 -4.79 4.23
C HIS A 105 -2.80 -3.52 3.73
N LEU A 106 -4.11 -3.42 3.98
CA LEU A 106 -4.88 -2.22 3.70
C LEU A 106 -4.49 -1.10 4.66
N SER A 107 -4.01 -0.01 4.09
CA SER A 107 -3.81 1.28 4.75
C SER A 107 -4.67 2.36 4.08
N THR A 108 -4.48 3.61 4.45
CA THR A 108 -5.26 4.76 3.98
C THR A 108 -4.35 5.81 3.36
N PRO A 109 -4.78 6.47 2.27
CA PRO A 109 -4.05 7.60 1.70
C PRO A 109 -4.16 8.86 2.57
N PHE A 110 -5.02 8.89 3.60
CA PHE A 110 -5.10 10.00 4.54
C PHE A 110 -3.82 10.22 5.36
N LEU A 111 -2.95 9.21 5.44
CA LEU A 111 -1.63 9.31 6.06
C LEU A 111 -0.69 10.29 5.37
N GLN A 112 -0.95 10.61 4.11
CA GLN A 112 -0.22 11.60 3.31
C GLN A 112 -1.11 12.79 2.92
N CYS A 113 -2.24 12.98 3.62
CA CYS A 113 -3.08 14.15 3.49
C CYS A 113 -2.77 15.16 4.60
N SER A 114 -2.79 16.43 4.21
CA SER A 114 -2.87 17.58 5.09
C SER A 114 -4.30 18.10 5.18
N HIS A 115 -4.70 18.63 6.34
CA HIS A 115 -5.89 19.46 6.52
C HIS A 115 -5.71 20.87 5.92
N ARG A 116 -4.49 21.22 5.48
CA ARG A 116 -4.16 22.49 4.83
C ARG A 116 -4.22 22.34 3.33
N TRP A 117 -4.65 23.41 2.68
CA TRP A 117 -4.66 23.51 1.23
C TRP A 117 -3.30 23.97 0.69
N PRO A 118 -2.83 23.45 -0.46
CA PRO A 118 -3.36 22.33 -1.25
C PRO A 118 -2.79 20.96 -0.81
N ASN A 119 -3.58 19.88 -0.93
CA ASN A 119 -3.02 18.52 -0.94
C ASN A 119 -2.58 18.19 -2.36
N VAL A 120 -1.27 18.24 -2.59
CA VAL A 120 -0.65 18.05 -3.90
C VAL A 120 -0.66 16.56 -4.28
N TYR A 121 -0.68 16.29 -5.59
CA TYR A 121 -0.54 14.97 -6.22
C TYR A 121 0.87 14.40 -5.98
N GLU A 122 1.16 14.03 -4.73
CA GLU A 122 2.46 13.48 -4.35
C GLU A 122 2.47 11.95 -4.48
N PRO A 123 3.63 11.36 -4.83
CA PRO A 123 3.85 9.92 -4.74
C PRO A 123 3.82 9.46 -3.27
N GLU A 124 3.92 8.15 -3.04
CA GLU A 124 3.92 7.58 -1.68
C GLU A 124 5.03 8.20 -0.83
N ARG A 125 4.66 9.02 0.16
CA ARG A 125 5.58 9.65 1.11
C ARG A 125 5.46 9.05 2.51
N ASP A 126 6.49 9.32 3.31
CA ASP A 126 6.50 8.98 4.72
C ASP A 126 5.39 9.76 5.45
N PRO A 127 4.44 9.06 6.13
CA PRO A 127 3.37 9.69 6.88
C PRO A 127 3.81 10.66 7.98
N VAL A 128 5.03 10.51 8.52
CA VAL A 128 5.52 11.32 9.65
C VAL A 128 5.47 12.81 9.35
N VAL A 129 5.76 13.19 8.09
CA VAL A 129 5.77 14.59 7.64
C VAL A 129 4.38 15.24 7.76
N PHE A 130 3.32 14.44 7.61
CA PHE A 130 1.94 14.91 7.60
C PHE A 130 1.24 14.74 8.94
N ARG A 131 1.88 14.12 9.94
CA ARG A 131 1.28 13.82 11.25
C ARG A 131 0.62 15.01 11.96
N PRO A 132 1.22 16.21 12.02
CA PRO A 132 0.57 17.39 12.62
C PRO A 132 -0.63 17.88 11.80
N GLN A 133 -0.75 17.38 10.57
CA GLN A 133 -1.67 17.85 9.57
C GLN A 133 -2.73 16.83 9.19
N TRP A 134 -2.75 15.63 9.76
CA TRP A 134 -3.72 14.61 9.38
C TRP A 134 -5.17 15.10 9.54
N PRO A 135 -6.04 14.85 8.55
CA PRO A 135 -7.44 15.30 8.60
C PRO A 135 -8.23 14.59 9.71
N PHE A 136 -7.84 13.35 10.04
CA PHE A 136 -8.46 12.52 11.07
C PHE A 136 -7.36 11.95 11.99
N PRO A 137 -6.87 12.72 12.98
CA PRO A 137 -5.66 12.39 13.73
C PRO A 137 -5.69 11.01 14.39
N GLU A 138 -6.78 10.63 15.04
CA GLU A 138 -6.93 9.38 15.78
C GLU A 138 -6.95 8.16 14.84
N TYR A 139 -7.75 8.24 13.76
CA TYR A 139 -7.78 7.19 12.74
C TYR A 139 -6.42 7.06 12.04
N CYS A 140 -5.82 8.17 11.62
CA CYS A 140 -4.53 8.18 10.95
C CYS A 140 -3.42 7.67 11.87
N ALA A 141 -3.43 8.01 13.16
CA ALA A 141 -2.48 7.47 14.13
C ALA A 141 -2.58 5.94 14.22
N SER A 142 -3.79 5.38 14.28
CA SER A 142 -3.98 3.93 14.33
C SER A 142 -3.48 3.22 13.06
N LYS A 143 -3.69 3.81 11.88
CA LYS A 143 -3.21 3.25 10.60
C LYS A 143 -1.69 3.41 10.45
N TYR A 144 -1.13 4.52 10.91
CA TYR A 144 0.32 4.71 10.93
C TYR A 144 1.02 3.70 11.84
N GLU A 145 0.49 3.45 13.04
CA GLU A 145 1.01 2.42 13.94
C GLU A 145 0.94 1.03 13.29
N ALA A 146 -0.17 0.70 12.63
CA ALA A 146 -0.30 -0.54 11.86
C ALA A 146 0.73 -0.65 10.73
N GLU A 147 0.97 0.42 9.96
CA GLU A 147 2.02 0.45 8.93
C GLU A 147 3.41 0.20 9.55
N GLN A 148 3.71 0.76 10.74
CA GLN A 148 4.98 0.52 11.42
C GLN A 148 5.13 -0.92 11.90
N LEU A 149 4.07 -1.53 12.45
CA LEU A 149 4.07 -2.94 12.86
C LEU A 149 4.39 -3.84 11.65
N VAL A 150 3.67 -3.64 10.55
CA VAL A 150 3.87 -4.39 9.31
C VAL A 150 5.25 -4.12 8.73
N LYS A 151 5.74 -2.88 8.74
CA LYS A 151 7.09 -2.53 8.29
C LYS A 151 8.18 -3.17 9.16
N SER A 152 7.93 -3.41 10.45
CA SER A 152 8.89 -4.08 11.33
C SER A 152 8.85 -5.62 11.25
N ALA A 153 7.80 -6.20 10.65
CA ALA A 153 7.65 -7.64 10.50
C ALA A 153 8.63 -8.22 9.47
N SER A 154 8.94 -9.52 9.58
CA SER A 154 9.81 -10.22 8.64
C SER A 154 9.13 -10.61 7.33
N ASN A 155 7.80 -10.62 7.28
CA ASN A 155 7.02 -11.05 6.11
C ASN A 155 7.23 -10.13 4.91
N ASP A 156 7.40 -10.71 3.73
CA ASP A 156 7.20 -9.99 2.47
C ASP A 156 5.83 -9.32 2.46
N CYS A 157 5.80 -8.03 2.14
CA CYS A 157 4.61 -7.25 2.33
C CYS A 157 4.43 -6.10 1.36
N TYR A 158 3.19 -5.93 0.89
CA TYR A 158 2.72 -4.70 0.27
C TYR A 158 1.73 -3.97 1.18
N ILE A 159 1.97 -2.68 1.41
CA ILE A 159 0.99 -1.79 2.02
C ILE A 159 0.20 -1.12 0.91
N VAL A 160 -1.12 -1.27 0.93
CA VAL A 160 -2.03 -0.72 -0.07
C VAL A 160 -2.81 0.44 0.55
N ARG A 161 -2.48 1.68 0.17
CA ARG A 161 -3.25 2.88 0.52
C ARG A 161 -4.37 3.07 -0.50
N SER A 162 -5.55 2.52 -0.21
CA SER A 162 -6.72 2.63 -1.10
C SER A 162 -7.51 3.90 -0.83
N VAL A 163 -7.87 4.63 -1.88
CA VAL A 163 -8.85 5.73 -1.78
C VAL A 163 -10.21 5.20 -1.30
N PRO A 164 -11.09 6.06 -0.75
CA PRO A 164 -12.44 5.67 -0.38
C PRO A 164 -13.19 5.05 -1.57
N THR A 165 -13.90 3.95 -1.31
CA THR A 165 -14.53 3.16 -2.36
C THR A 165 -16.04 3.36 -2.43
N TYR A 166 -16.60 3.12 -3.61
CA TYR A 166 -18.03 3.06 -3.86
C TYR A 166 -18.37 1.81 -4.68
N GLY A 167 -19.62 1.36 -4.65
CA GLY A 167 -20.07 0.17 -5.40
C GLY A 167 -21.30 -0.50 -4.82
N GLU A 168 -21.66 -1.63 -5.41
CA GLU A 168 -22.80 -2.44 -5.00
C GLU A 168 -22.60 -2.98 -3.57
N GLY A 169 -23.65 -2.91 -2.75
CA GLY A 169 -23.58 -3.33 -1.35
C GLY A 169 -23.04 -2.27 -0.39
N ASP A 170 -22.67 -1.07 -0.89
CA ASP A 170 -22.30 0.07 -0.07
C ASP A 170 -23.46 0.53 0.85
N ASN A 171 -23.19 0.58 2.15
CA ASN A 171 -24.16 0.92 3.18
C ASN A 171 -23.63 1.94 4.20
N CYS A 172 -22.45 2.52 3.96
CA CYS A 172 -21.78 3.41 4.91
C CYS A 172 -20.79 4.40 4.26
N SER A 173 -20.91 4.72 2.96
CA SER A 173 -20.12 5.79 2.33
C SER A 173 -20.82 7.15 2.36
N ILE A 174 -20.08 8.21 2.03
CA ILE A 174 -20.63 9.56 1.83
C ILE A 174 -21.80 9.59 0.84
N LEU A 175 -21.84 8.70 -0.16
CA LEU A 175 -22.96 8.60 -1.09
C LEU A 175 -24.22 8.12 -0.38
N THR A 176 -24.09 7.17 0.55
CA THR A 176 -25.21 6.69 1.36
C THR A 176 -25.71 7.78 2.31
N ASP A 177 -24.82 8.60 2.86
CA ASP A 177 -25.19 9.76 3.68
C ASP A 177 -25.97 10.81 2.87
N LEU A 178 -25.50 11.15 1.67
CA LEU A 178 -26.19 12.09 0.77
C LEU A 178 -27.58 11.57 0.37
N ILE A 179 -27.69 10.27 0.08
CA ILE A 179 -28.99 9.62 -0.19
C ILE A 179 -29.87 9.67 1.07
N TYR A 180 -29.31 9.44 2.26
CA TYR A 180 -30.05 9.54 3.51
C TYR A 180 -30.65 10.95 3.70
N PHE A 181 -29.86 12.00 3.47
CA PHE A 181 -30.33 13.39 3.64
C PHE A 181 -31.30 13.85 2.56
N SER A 182 -31.38 13.17 1.42
CA SER A 182 -32.28 13.52 0.30
C SER A 182 -33.75 13.14 0.49
N ASN A 183 -34.23 13.16 1.74
CA ASN A 183 -35.45 12.49 2.18
C ASN A 183 -36.72 12.87 1.42
N ASP A 184 -36.82 14.14 1.00
CA ASP A 184 -38.03 14.72 0.42
C ASP A 184 -38.00 14.63 -1.11
N GLY A 185 -37.24 13.67 -1.65
CA GLY A 185 -37.01 13.54 -3.08
C GLY A 185 -36.19 14.69 -3.66
N THR A 186 -35.51 15.47 -2.82
CA THR A 186 -34.64 16.56 -3.24
C THR A 186 -33.27 16.42 -2.59
N VAL A 187 -32.22 16.39 -3.40
CA VAL A 187 -30.82 16.47 -2.96
C VAL A 187 -30.42 17.94 -3.01
N VAL A 188 -30.11 18.54 -1.86
CA VAL A 188 -29.60 19.91 -1.76
C VAL A 188 -28.06 19.85 -1.84
N PRO A 189 -27.44 20.36 -2.91
CA PRO A 189 -25.99 20.37 -3.00
C PRO A 189 -25.40 21.34 -1.98
N LEU A 190 -24.46 20.85 -1.17
CA LEU A 190 -23.60 21.65 -0.31
C LEU A 190 -22.28 21.93 -1.02
N GLY A 191 -21.82 23.17 -1.02
CA GLY A 191 -20.58 23.53 -1.72
C GLY A 191 -20.76 24.73 -2.63
N ASP A 192 -19.65 25.30 -3.08
CA ASP A 192 -19.62 26.36 -4.09
C ASP A 192 -19.07 25.81 -5.43
N ASN A 193 -19.29 24.51 -5.69
CA ASN A 193 -18.59 23.69 -6.70
C ASN A 193 -17.07 23.59 -6.50
N ASP A 194 -16.60 24.04 -5.35
CA ASP A 194 -15.24 23.83 -4.86
C ASP A 194 -15.14 22.50 -4.10
N GLY A 195 -13.93 22.00 -3.93
CA GLY A 195 -13.67 20.69 -3.34
C GLY A 195 -13.66 19.57 -4.37
N HIS A 196 -12.61 18.77 -4.34
CA HIS A 196 -12.41 17.66 -5.23
C HIS A 196 -11.96 16.45 -4.44
N MET A 197 -12.65 15.33 -4.63
CA MET A 197 -12.33 14.10 -3.94
C MET A 197 -12.06 13.01 -4.96
N GLN A 198 -11.03 12.20 -4.69
CA GLN A 198 -10.80 10.97 -5.42
C GLN A 198 -11.41 9.79 -4.66
N MET A 199 -12.32 9.09 -5.33
CA MET A 199 -12.86 7.79 -4.91
C MET A 199 -12.53 6.75 -6.00
N ALA A 200 -12.73 5.47 -5.71
CA ALA A 200 -12.57 4.40 -6.69
C ALA A 200 -13.69 3.37 -6.62
N TYR A 201 -14.01 2.74 -7.74
CA TYR A 201 -14.96 1.63 -7.75
C TYR A 201 -14.34 0.41 -7.05
N ALA A 202 -15.05 -0.17 -6.08
CA ALA A 202 -14.55 -1.28 -5.27
C ALA A 202 -14.13 -2.52 -6.10
N GLY A 203 -14.82 -2.77 -7.23
CA GLY A 203 -14.43 -3.82 -8.17
C GLY A 203 -13.10 -3.54 -8.88
N ASN A 204 -12.81 -2.29 -9.25
CA ASN A 204 -11.52 -1.93 -9.84
C ASN A 204 -10.37 -2.06 -8.83
N VAL A 205 -10.62 -1.68 -7.57
CA VAL A 205 -9.67 -1.91 -6.47
C VAL A 205 -9.40 -3.40 -6.28
N SER A 206 -10.41 -4.25 -6.46
CA SER A 206 -10.27 -5.71 -6.35
C SER A 206 -9.32 -6.30 -7.40
N VAL A 207 -9.37 -5.79 -8.63
CA VAL A 207 -8.41 -6.16 -9.70
C VAL A 207 -6.99 -5.77 -9.30
N ALA A 208 -6.81 -4.56 -8.78
CA ALA A 208 -5.50 -4.07 -8.34
C ALA A 208 -4.93 -4.90 -7.17
N LEU A 209 -5.78 -5.28 -6.21
CA LEU A 209 -5.43 -6.16 -5.11
C LEU A 209 -5.01 -7.55 -5.61
N TRP A 210 -5.71 -8.11 -6.60
CA TRP A 210 -5.33 -9.39 -7.18
C TRP A 210 -3.99 -9.32 -7.91
N SER A 211 -3.75 -8.28 -8.70
CA SER A 211 -2.44 -8.06 -9.33
C SER A 211 -1.33 -7.91 -8.30
N ALA A 212 -1.60 -7.23 -7.17
CA ALA A 212 -0.66 -7.16 -6.05
C ALA A 212 -0.37 -8.54 -5.44
N VAL A 213 -1.39 -9.40 -5.29
CA VAL A 213 -1.21 -10.80 -4.84
C VAL A 213 -0.30 -11.56 -5.78
N CYS A 214 -0.62 -11.58 -7.08
CA CYS A 214 0.17 -12.32 -8.07
C CYS A 214 1.62 -11.82 -8.11
N ARG A 215 1.81 -10.50 -8.05
CA ARG A 215 3.15 -9.90 -8.07
C ARG A 215 3.94 -10.26 -6.81
N LEU A 216 3.36 -10.10 -5.63
CA LEU A 216 4.03 -10.43 -4.37
C LEU A 216 4.43 -11.90 -4.33
N LEU A 217 3.52 -12.82 -4.64
CA LEU A 217 3.81 -14.26 -4.69
C LEU A 217 4.91 -14.61 -5.70
N SER A 218 4.88 -14.00 -6.89
CA SER A 218 5.93 -14.21 -7.90
C SER A 218 7.30 -13.74 -7.42
N GLN A 219 7.37 -12.65 -6.65
CA GLN A 219 8.63 -12.15 -6.13
C GLN A 219 9.13 -13.00 -4.97
N SER A 220 8.27 -13.31 -4.01
CA SER A 220 8.61 -14.15 -2.85
C SER A 220 9.16 -15.50 -3.29
N THR A 221 8.45 -16.20 -4.18
CA THR A 221 8.90 -17.51 -4.69
C THR A 221 10.21 -17.43 -5.48
N CYS A 222 10.45 -16.35 -6.22
CA CYS A 222 11.68 -16.19 -6.97
C CYS A 222 12.88 -15.87 -6.06
N THR A 223 12.66 -15.10 -4.99
CA THR A 223 13.66 -14.87 -3.94
C THR A 223 14.01 -16.17 -3.23
N ASP A 224 13.00 -16.98 -2.85
CA ASP A 224 13.21 -18.26 -2.17
C ASP A 224 14.01 -19.25 -3.04
N LEU A 225 13.72 -19.31 -4.34
CA LEU A 225 14.48 -20.14 -5.28
C LEU A 225 15.94 -19.70 -5.38
N ASN A 226 16.20 -18.39 -5.51
CA ASN A 226 17.56 -17.89 -5.60
C ASN A 226 18.37 -18.19 -4.33
N VAL A 227 17.76 -18.04 -3.15
CA VAL A 227 18.40 -18.41 -1.86
C VAL A 227 18.71 -19.90 -1.83
N SER A 228 17.75 -20.75 -2.21
CA SER A 228 17.96 -22.21 -2.28
C SER A 228 19.13 -22.58 -3.20
N TYR A 229 19.24 -21.96 -4.38
CA TYR A 229 20.34 -22.23 -5.31
C TYR A 229 21.69 -21.73 -4.77
N GLU A 230 21.74 -20.59 -4.09
CA GLU A 230 22.98 -20.07 -3.51
C GLU A 230 23.45 -20.91 -2.30
N GLU A 231 22.54 -21.39 -1.46
CA GLU A 231 22.85 -22.34 -0.38
C GLU A 231 23.42 -23.65 -0.95
N GLU A 232 22.75 -24.24 -1.94
CA GLU A 232 23.25 -25.44 -2.62
C GLU A 232 24.63 -25.21 -3.28
N LEU A 233 24.84 -24.04 -3.91
CA LEU A 233 26.11 -23.71 -4.53
C LEU A 233 27.22 -23.52 -3.51
N ASN A 234 26.96 -22.88 -2.37
CA ASN A 234 27.92 -22.70 -1.29
C ASN A 234 28.29 -24.04 -0.62
N ASP A 235 27.33 -24.95 -0.47
CA ASP A 235 27.58 -26.31 0.02
C ASP A 235 28.45 -27.11 -0.95
N ILE A 236 28.23 -26.98 -2.26
CA ILE A 236 29.06 -27.61 -3.29
C ILE A 236 30.48 -27.02 -3.28
N LEU A 237 30.62 -25.70 -3.20
CA LEU A 237 31.91 -25.01 -3.20
C LEU A 237 32.73 -25.36 -1.94
N SER A 238 32.11 -25.39 -0.77
CA SER A 238 32.77 -25.77 0.48
C SER A 238 33.16 -27.26 0.51
N SER A 239 32.32 -28.14 -0.04
CA SER A 239 32.64 -29.56 -0.24
C SER A 239 33.83 -29.74 -1.20
N ALA A 240 33.86 -29.00 -2.31
CA ALA A 240 34.97 -29.02 -3.25
C ALA A 240 36.27 -28.51 -2.61
N GLU A 241 36.22 -27.41 -1.85
CA GLU A 241 37.40 -26.87 -1.15
C GLU A 241 37.97 -27.87 -0.13
N ASN A 242 37.11 -28.55 0.63
CA ASN A 242 37.53 -29.59 1.56
C ASN A 242 38.16 -30.81 0.84
N SER A 243 37.63 -31.18 -0.31
CA SER A 243 38.18 -32.26 -1.15
C SER A 243 39.56 -31.90 -1.72
N PHE A 244 39.74 -30.65 -2.18
CA PHE A 244 41.04 -30.13 -2.64
C PHE A 244 42.08 -30.08 -1.51
N ARG A 245 41.70 -29.64 -0.31
CA ARG A 245 42.60 -29.66 0.87
C ARG A 245 43.03 -31.07 1.22
N TYR A 246 42.12 -32.04 1.14
CA TYR A 246 42.43 -33.44 1.40
C TYR A 246 43.40 -34.04 0.35
N GLN A 247 43.30 -33.63 -0.91
CA GLN A 247 44.26 -34.02 -1.95
C GLN A 247 45.64 -33.37 -1.75
N GLN A 248 45.69 -32.09 -1.37
CA GLN A 248 46.95 -31.40 -1.08
C GLN A 248 47.69 -31.96 0.14
N GLU A 249 46.97 -32.39 1.18
CA GLU A 249 47.56 -33.05 2.34
C GLU A 249 48.09 -34.45 2.01
N ASN A 250 47.41 -35.18 1.12
CA ASN A 250 47.89 -36.48 0.64
C ASN A 250 49.07 -36.36 -0.33
N GLU A 251 49.12 -35.34 -1.19
CA GLU A 251 50.26 -35.07 -2.06
C GLU A 251 51.51 -34.64 -1.27
N LYS A 252 51.36 -33.85 -0.19
CA LYS A 252 52.44 -33.52 0.74
C LYS A 252 53.02 -34.73 1.47
N LEU A 253 52.26 -35.82 1.63
CA LEU A 253 52.78 -37.08 2.20
C LEU A 253 53.59 -37.89 1.17
N THR A 254 53.33 -37.73 -0.13
CA THR A 254 54.01 -38.48 -1.20
C THR A 254 55.26 -37.80 -1.75
N ASP A 255 55.51 -36.53 -1.45
CA ASP A 255 56.64 -35.76 -1.98
C ASP A 255 57.97 -35.91 -1.21
N SER A 256 58.02 -36.81 -0.22
CA SER A 256 59.25 -37.08 0.57
C SER A 256 60.25 -38.03 -0.11
N MET A 257 59.99 -38.49 -1.34
CA MET A 257 60.93 -39.30 -2.11
C MET A 257 60.96 -38.95 -3.60
N LYS A 258 61.81 -38.00 -3.99
CA LYS A 258 62.65 -38.08 -5.21
C LYS A 258 63.70 -36.94 -5.25
N PRO A 259 64.97 -37.23 -5.59
CA PRO A 259 65.98 -36.21 -5.79
C PRO A 259 65.89 -35.59 -7.19
N GLY A 260 66.43 -34.37 -7.30
CA GLY A 260 66.08 -33.40 -8.32
C GLY A 260 66.50 -33.72 -9.75
N LEU A 261 65.84 -33.02 -10.68
CA LEU A 261 66.31 -32.87 -12.04
C LEU A 261 66.19 -31.40 -12.49
N TYR A 262 67.17 -31.02 -13.29
CA TYR A 262 67.58 -29.68 -13.68
C TYR A 262 66.49 -28.83 -14.31
N ALA A 263 66.55 -27.53 -14.01
CA ALA A 263 65.97 -26.48 -14.83
C ALA A 263 66.65 -26.45 -16.19
N ILE A 264 65.87 -26.64 -17.26
CA ILE A 264 66.24 -26.27 -18.62
C ILE A 264 65.35 -25.08 -18.99
N LYS A 265 65.99 -23.93 -19.22
CA LYS A 265 65.39 -22.81 -19.95
C LYS A 265 65.45 -23.17 -21.44
N GLU A 266 64.32 -23.14 -22.12
CA GLU A 266 64.27 -22.79 -23.54
C GLU A 266 63.21 -21.70 -23.69
N GLU A 267 63.69 -20.58 -24.22
CA GLU A 267 62.93 -19.43 -24.69
C GLU A 267 62.27 -19.77 -26.03
N ASP A 268 61.18 -19.04 -26.32
CA ASP A 268 60.59 -18.73 -27.62
C ASP A 268 60.31 -19.87 -28.62
N GLU A 269 59.02 -20.14 -28.85
CA GLU A 269 58.40 -20.06 -30.18
C GLU A 269 56.87 -20.31 -30.14
N ASN A 270 56.13 -19.48 -30.89
CA ASN A 270 54.72 -19.61 -31.30
C ASN A 270 53.67 -19.38 -30.20
N LEU A 271 53.08 -18.19 -30.02
CA LEU A 271 52.37 -17.34 -31.00
C LEU A 271 51.38 -18.15 -31.87
N GLU A 272 50.11 -17.77 -31.72
CA GLU A 272 48.94 -18.17 -32.53
C GLU A 272 48.30 -19.55 -32.25
N GLY A 273 47.30 -19.53 -31.37
CA GLY A 273 46.30 -20.59 -31.33
C GLY A 273 45.24 -20.36 -30.25
N TYR A 274 44.06 -19.90 -30.66
CA TYR A 274 42.82 -19.75 -29.87
C TYR A 274 42.64 -18.48 -29.04
N ARG A 275 42.39 -17.36 -29.75
CA ARG A 275 41.19 -16.54 -29.50
C ARG A 275 40.87 -15.68 -30.73
N ALA A 276 40.23 -16.31 -31.72
CA ALA A 276 39.45 -15.62 -32.74
C ALA A 276 38.05 -16.24 -32.77
N ARG A 277 37.05 -15.46 -32.32
CA ARG A 277 35.67 -15.36 -32.82
C ARG A 277 34.79 -14.66 -31.77
N HIS A 278 34.66 -13.34 -31.85
CA HIS A 278 33.49 -12.70 -32.49
C HIS A 278 33.49 -11.15 -32.34
N ASN A 279 33.51 -10.49 -33.51
CA ASN A 279 32.73 -9.32 -33.93
C ASN A 279 32.99 -7.91 -33.35
N THR A 280 33.75 -7.12 -34.12
CA THR A 280 33.34 -5.92 -34.93
C THR A 280 31.83 -5.55 -34.86
N VAL A 281 31.32 -4.30 -34.82
CA VAL A 281 31.62 -3.02 -35.50
C VAL A 281 30.85 -1.87 -34.78
N ARG A 282 31.45 -0.67 -34.70
CA ARG A 282 30.89 0.66 -35.11
C ARG A 282 31.79 1.78 -34.59
N THR A 283 32.78 2.25 -35.35
CA THR A 283 32.75 3.33 -36.37
C THR A 283 32.07 4.63 -35.92
N SER A 284 32.95 5.59 -35.62
CA SER A 284 32.87 7.04 -35.77
C SER A 284 31.91 7.58 -36.84
N PHE A 285 31.34 8.76 -36.60
CA PHE A 285 31.31 9.86 -37.58
C PHE A 285 31.03 11.19 -36.86
N ASP A 286 32.03 12.07 -36.90
CA ASP A 286 31.89 13.51 -36.68
C ASP A 286 31.14 14.16 -37.87
N GLY A 287 30.45 15.25 -37.57
CA GLY A 287 29.86 16.15 -38.56
C GLY A 287 29.73 17.55 -37.96
N ASP A 288 30.84 18.30 -38.00
CA ASP A 288 30.89 19.75 -37.83
C ASP A 288 30.15 20.48 -38.97
N CYS A 289 29.50 21.59 -38.65
CA CYS A 289 29.48 22.84 -39.45
C CYS A 289 28.82 24.00 -38.65
N ASP A 290 29.67 24.83 -38.06
CA ASP A 290 29.64 26.30 -37.93
C ASP A 290 28.31 27.10 -38.00
N SER A 291 28.09 27.98 -37.01
CA SER A 291 28.51 29.39 -37.17
C SER A 291 28.13 30.35 -36.01
N LYS A 292 29.17 31.03 -35.52
CA LYS A 292 29.29 32.49 -35.20
C LYS A 292 28.69 33.15 -33.94
N LYS A 293 29.65 33.73 -33.19
CA LYS A 293 29.72 35.08 -32.55
C LYS A 293 28.86 35.32 -31.29
N GLY A 294 29.35 35.93 -30.19
CA GLY A 294 30.61 36.61 -29.82
C GLY A 294 30.77 36.57 -28.28
N CYS A 295 31.98 36.62 -27.71
CA CYS A 295 32.69 37.83 -27.19
C CYS A 295 31.79 38.69 -26.27
N GLU A 296 32.07 38.88 -24.98
CA GLU A 296 33.22 39.55 -24.32
C GLU A 296 33.38 38.99 -22.87
N GLU A 297 34.60 38.67 -22.37
CA GLU A 297 35.55 39.52 -21.60
C GLU A 297 34.91 40.17 -20.34
N THR A 298 35.46 40.24 -19.13
CA THR A 298 36.74 39.97 -18.39
C THR A 298 36.35 40.18 -16.89
N GLU A 299 36.99 39.65 -15.84
CA GLU A 299 38.28 39.97 -15.19
C GLU A 299 38.37 39.00 -13.99
N GLU A 300 39.40 38.17 -13.89
CA GLU A 300 40.63 38.37 -13.09
C GLU A 300 40.45 38.46 -11.56
N GLY A 301 41.17 37.56 -10.88
CA GLY A 301 41.30 37.49 -9.43
C GLY A 301 42.06 36.25 -8.97
N ASP A 302 43.27 36.05 -9.49
CA ASP A 302 44.29 35.15 -8.91
C ASP A 302 44.73 35.65 -7.53
N VAL A 303 45.14 34.73 -6.64
CA VAL A 303 46.33 34.85 -5.77
C VAL A 303 46.53 33.53 -4.97
N PHE A 304 47.60 32.80 -5.36
CA PHE A 304 48.55 31.97 -4.58
C PHE A 304 48.02 31.01 -3.48
N GLY A 305 48.33 29.71 -3.43
CA GLY A 305 49.54 28.99 -3.84
C GLY A 305 50.41 28.67 -2.61
N ASP A 306 50.51 27.40 -2.22
CA ASP A 306 51.80 26.72 -2.01
C ASP A 306 51.66 25.24 -1.58
N GLU A 307 52.34 24.40 -2.35
CA GLU A 307 52.63 22.97 -2.13
C GLU A 307 53.83 22.76 -1.20
N LYS A 308 53.95 21.50 -0.73
CA LYS A 308 55.17 20.65 -0.58
C LYS A 308 55.24 19.98 0.80
N VAL A 309 55.78 18.77 1.01
CA VAL A 309 56.29 17.64 0.21
C VAL A 309 56.40 16.45 1.18
N LEU A 310 56.38 15.23 0.62
CA LEU A 310 56.64 13.90 1.18
C LEU A 310 57.76 13.76 2.23
N GLN A 311 57.59 12.76 3.10
CA GLN A 311 58.67 11.84 3.50
C GLN A 311 58.13 10.43 3.79
N GLU A 312 58.72 9.44 3.10
CA GLU A 312 58.59 7.99 3.32
C GLU A 312 59.41 7.52 4.54
N ASN A 313 59.06 6.35 5.10
CA ASN A 313 60.04 5.29 5.40
C ASN A 313 59.40 3.94 5.79
N HIS A 314 59.67 2.94 4.93
CA HIS A 314 60.10 1.54 5.16
C HIS A 314 59.31 0.50 5.99
N GLU A 315 58.88 -0.54 5.23
CA GLU A 315 59.07 -2.00 5.41
C GLU A 315 58.45 -2.75 6.61
N ASN A 316 57.54 -3.68 6.29
CA ASN A 316 57.81 -5.12 6.45
C ASN A 316 56.89 -5.96 5.56
N ALA A 317 57.50 -6.92 4.86
CA ALA A 317 56.88 -7.87 3.95
C ALA A 317 56.43 -9.13 4.70
N GLU A 318 55.16 -9.50 4.59
CA GLU A 318 54.68 -10.83 4.96
C GLU A 318 53.63 -11.33 3.93
N THR A 319 54.08 -12.29 3.12
CA THR A 319 53.32 -13.44 2.55
C THR A 319 51.85 -13.22 2.19
N THR A 320 51.61 -12.96 0.91
CA THR A 320 50.32 -13.16 0.22
C THR A 320 49.88 -14.62 0.29
N TYR A 321 49.01 -14.95 1.25
CA TYR A 321 48.08 -16.08 1.13
C TYR A 321 46.98 -15.67 0.14
N PHE A 322 46.92 -16.33 -1.01
CA PHE A 322 45.76 -16.28 -1.90
C PHE A 322 44.59 -16.99 -1.20
N SER A 323 43.82 -16.26 -0.37
CA SER A 323 42.47 -16.68 0.00
C SER A 323 41.49 -16.08 -0.99
N ILE A 324 41.02 -16.88 -1.94
CA ILE A 324 40.02 -16.49 -2.96
C ILE A 324 38.63 -16.19 -2.34
N ILE A 325 38.48 -16.32 -1.01
CA ILE A 325 37.22 -16.03 -0.31
C ILE A 325 37.51 -15.16 0.91
N LYS A 326 37.74 -13.87 0.68
CA LYS A 326 37.59 -12.81 1.70
C LYS A 326 37.00 -11.53 1.09
N ASP A 327 36.02 -11.69 0.21
CA ASP A 327 35.02 -10.64 0.03
C ASP A 327 33.96 -10.82 1.12
N SER A 328 34.22 -10.18 2.26
CA SER A 328 33.22 -9.98 3.32
C SER A 328 32.14 -8.96 2.90
N THR A 329 31.73 -8.97 1.64
CA THR A 329 30.68 -8.11 1.05
C THR A 329 29.54 -8.90 0.42
N PHE A 330 29.56 -10.24 0.48
CA PHE A 330 28.40 -11.08 0.16
C PHE A 330 27.68 -11.56 1.43
N THR A 331 27.32 -10.64 2.32
CA THR A 331 26.10 -10.83 3.11
C THR A 331 24.98 -10.16 2.33
N VAL A 332 24.38 -10.91 1.40
CA VAL A 332 23.06 -10.57 0.88
C VAL A 332 22.13 -10.66 2.08
N GLN A 333 21.88 -9.53 2.75
CA GLN A 333 20.77 -9.44 3.67
C GLN A 333 19.53 -9.82 2.85
N ASN A 334 18.86 -10.92 3.24
CA ASN A 334 17.57 -11.34 2.68
C ASN A 334 16.72 -10.10 2.42
N GLN A 335 16.66 -9.66 1.16
CA GLN A 335 16.05 -8.39 0.82
C GLN A 335 14.54 -8.62 0.78
N ARG A 336 13.95 -8.61 1.98
CA ARG A 336 12.52 -8.67 2.19
C ARG A 336 11.82 -7.74 1.21
N ILE A 337 10.81 -8.26 0.53
CA ILE A 337 10.00 -7.47 -0.38
C ILE A 337 9.10 -6.57 0.46
N PHE A 338 9.30 -5.26 0.36
CA PHE A 338 8.47 -4.29 1.03
C PHE A 338 8.20 -3.10 0.12
N GLU A 339 6.93 -2.87 -0.21
CA GLU A 339 6.51 -1.74 -1.02
C GLU A 339 5.20 -1.14 -0.53
N ILE A 340 5.04 0.16 -0.76
CA ILE A 340 3.79 0.88 -0.54
C ILE A 340 3.22 1.25 -1.91
N PHE A 341 1.93 0.97 -2.12
CA PHE A 341 1.18 1.29 -3.31
C PHE A 341 -0.05 2.12 -2.98
N LEU A 342 -0.26 3.19 -3.74
CA LEU A 342 -1.52 3.89 -3.76
C LEU A 342 -2.44 3.34 -4.85
N ILE A 343 -3.65 2.94 -4.47
CA ILE A 343 -4.63 2.37 -5.40
C ILE A 343 -5.81 3.33 -5.57
N ASN A 344 -6.10 3.65 -6.83
CA ASN A 344 -7.28 4.37 -7.29
C ASN A 344 -7.67 3.89 -8.70
N ASP A 345 -8.69 4.52 -9.29
CA ASP A 345 -9.10 4.29 -10.68
C ASP A 345 -9.40 5.62 -11.40
N ASP A 346 -9.96 5.51 -12.61
CA ASP A 346 -10.29 6.63 -13.50
C ASP A 346 -11.57 7.39 -13.11
N THR A 347 -12.07 7.22 -11.88
CA THR A 347 -13.21 7.98 -11.37
C THR A 347 -12.92 9.49 -11.47
N PRO A 348 -13.84 10.30 -12.03
CA PRO A 348 -13.65 11.73 -12.19
C PRO A 348 -13.35 12.43 -10.86
N LYS A 349 -12.25 13.16 -10.89
CA LYS A 349 -11.78 14.09 -9.86
C LYS A 349 -12.62 15.36 -9.94
N LYS A 350 -13.79 15.38 -9.30
CA LYS A 350 -14.71 16.52 -9.18
C LYS A 350 -15.36 16.52 -7.79
N THR A 351 -16.29 17.44 -7.55
CA THR A 351 -17.14 17.40 -6.35
C THR A 351 -17.95 16.10 -6.30
N ILE A 352 -18.27 15.62 -5.09
CA ILE A 352 -19.07 14.40 -4.89
C ILE A 352 -20.41 14.44 -5.66
N TYR A 353 -21.05 15.60 -5.71
CA TYR A 353 -22.32 15.81 -6.42
C TYR A 353 -22.19 15.71 -7.94
N ASN A 354 -21.10 16.24 -8.50
CA ASN A 354 -20.88 16.22 -9.95
C ASN A 354 -20.34 14.87 -10.43
N THR A 355 -19.48 14.22 -9.64
CA THR A 355 -18.99 12.88 -9.96
C THR A 355 -20.15 11.88 -9.96
N PHE A 356 -20.99 11.90 -8.94
CA PHE A 356 -22.03 10.88 -8.76
C PHE A 356 -23.45 11.35 -9.13
N GLU A 357 -23.57 12.34 -10.01
CA GLU A 357 -24.84 12.90 -10.48
C GLU A 357 -25.84 11.78 -10.88
N GLN A 358 -25.38 10.80 -11.65
CA GLN A 358 -26.22 9.71 -12.17
C GLN A 358 -26.71 8.70 -11.12
N LEU A 359 -26.06 8.67 -9.94
CA LEU A 359 -26.41 7.81 -8.82
C LEU A 359 -27.29 8.54 -7.80
N LEU A 360 -26.99 9.82 -7.57
CA LEU A 360 -27.70 10.68 -6.63
C LEU A 360 -29.08 11.08 -7.18
N TYR A 361 -29.13 11.54 -8.43
CA TYR A 361 -30.35 12.07 -9.03
C TYR A 361 -31.04 11.03 -9.92
N ASN A 362 -32.35 10.89 -9.73
CA ASN A 362 -33.22 10.01 -10.50
C ASN A 362 -34.68 10.50 -10.43
N SER A 363 -35.62 9.75 -11.00
CA SER A 363 -37.05 10.12 -10.97
C SER A 363 -37.65 10.28 -9.56
N LYS A 364 -37.01 9.72 -8.53
CA LYS A 364 -37.41 9.84 -7.12
C LYS A 364 -36.62 10.92 -6.37
N ARG A 365 -35.46 11.34 -6.87
CA ARG A 365 -34.54 12.29 -6.23
C ARG A 365 -34.07 13.34 -7.23
N LEU A 366 -34.64 14.52 -7.12
CA LEU A 366 -34.33 15.67 -7.96
C LEU A 366 -33.20 16.50 -7.36
N ARG A 367 -32.46 17.19 -8.23
CA ARG A 367 -31.48 18.19 -7.80
C ARG A 367 -32.21 19.45 -7.36
N SER A 368 -31.90 19.96 -6.17
CA SER A 368 -32.40 21.28 -5.75
C SER A 368 -31.91 22.37 -6.71
N ALA A 369 -32.77 23.33 -7.04
CA ALA A 369 -32.37 24.54 -7.76
C ALA A 369 -31.49 25.45 -6.89
N THR A 370 -31.60 25.34 -5.57
CA THR A 370 -30.77 26.07 -4.62
C THR A 370 -29.56 25.25 -4.21
N GLN A 371 -28.40 25.90 -4.25
CA GLN A 371 -27.14 25.39 -3.74
C GLN A 371 -26.80 26.12 -2.45
N LEU A 372 -26.38 25.39 -1.42
CA LEU A 372 -26.00 25.96 -0.14
C LEU A 372 -24.52 26.30 -0.14
N SER A 373 -24.19 27.56 0.11
CA SER A 373 -22.79 27.99 0.24
C SER A 373 -22.11 27.29 1.41
N PHE A 374 -20.96 26.69 1.15
CA PHE A 374 -20.28 25.86 2.14
C PHE A 374 -19.63 26.71 3.23
N ILE A 375 -18.92 27.77 2.84
CA ILE A 375 -18.10 28.56 3.78
C ILE A 375 -18.91 29.11 4.98
N PRO A 376 -20.07 29.78 4.80
CA PRO A 376 -20.83 30.29 5.94
C PRO A 376 -21.37 29.18 6.83
N LEU A 377 -21.90 28.11 6.23
CA LEU A 377 -22.42 26.95 6.97
C LEU A 377 -21.33 26.22 7.73
N TYR A 378 -20.14 26.11 7.15
CA TYR A 378 -18.98 25.50 7.77
C TYR A 378 -18.54 26.26 9.03
N TYR A 379 -18.45 27.60 8.98
CA TYR A 379 -18.07 28.38 10.16
C TYR A 379 -19.14 28.34 11.26
N ILE A 380 -20.43 28.32 10.90
CA ILE A 380 -21.51 28.11 11.86
C ILE A 380 -21.38 26.72 12.51
N TYR A 381 -21.14 25.70 11.71
CA TYR A 381 -20.96 24.33 12.20
C TYR A 381 -19.72 24.24 13.10
N LEU A 382 -18.60 24.85 12.71
CA LEU A 382 -17.37 24.90 13.49
C LEU A 382 -17.61 25.55 14.86
N LEU A 383 -18.34 26.66 14.91
CA LEU A 383 -18.72 27.32 16.16
C LEU A 383 -19.57 26.38 17.04
N ILE A 384 -20.57 25.72 16.46
CA ILE A 384 -21.41 24.74 17.18
C ILE A 384 -20.55 23.58 17.70
N SER A 385 -19.64 23.04 16.90
CA SER A 385 -18.70 21.98 17.30
C SER A 385 -17.80 22.43 18.45
N MET A 386 -17.28 23.66 18.42
CA MET A 386 -16.48 24.22 19.52
C MET A 386 -17.30 24.33 20.81
N ILE A 387 -18.56 24.78 20.73
CA ILE A 387 -19.46 24.86 21.89
C ILE A 387 -19.72 23.45 22.45
N ILE A 388 -20.00 22.47 21.59
CA ILE A 388 -20.23 21.08 21.99
C ILE A 388 -18.98 20.49 22.65
N GLN A 389 -17.79 20.68 22.05
CA GLN A 389 -16.52 20.21 22.62
C GLN A 389 -16.22 20.87 23.97
N PHE A 390 -16.52 22.16 24.12
CA PHE A 390 -16.41 22.85 25.40
C PHE A 390 -17.37 22.26 26.44
N ALA A 391 -18.64 22.03 26.08
CA ALA A 391 -19.62 21.39 26.94
C ALA A 391 -19.19 19.97 27.36
N ILE A 392 -18.61 19.19 26.45
CA ILE A 392 -18.06 17.86 26.74
C ILE A 392 -16.94 17.94 27.77
N LYS A 393 -16.04 18.93 27.66
CA LYS A 393 -14.96 19.13 28.65
C LYS A 393 -15.50 19.50 30.04
N LEU A 394 -16.66 20.16 30.11
CA LEU A 394 -17.27 20.56 31.38
C LEU A 394 -18.13 19.46 32.03
N VAL A 395 -18.95 18.77 31.22
CA VAL A 395 -20.02 17.87 31.72
C VAL A 395 -19.71 16.39 31.45
N GLY A 396 -18.66 16.10 30.68
CA GLY A 396 -18.30 14.74 30.26
C GLY A 396 -18.84 14.38 28.87
N PRO A 397 -18.57 13.15 28.40
CA PRO A 397 -18.90 12.73 27.03
C PRO A 397 -20.41 12.68 26.80
N LEU A 398 -20.86 13.42 25.78
CA LEU A 398 -22.25 13.46 25.35
C LEU A 398 -22.48 12.44 24.23
N ARG A 399 -23.41 11.49 24.43
CA ARG A 399 -23.67 10.41 23.46
C ARG A 399 -24.02 10.91 22.06
N PHE A 400 -24.66 12.07 21.92
CA PHE A 400 -24.99 12.59 20.58
C PHE A 400 -23.76 13.10 19.82
N ALA A 401 -22.66 13.45 20.51
CA ALA A 401 -21.47 13.97 19.85
C ALA A 401 -20.75 12.90 19.00
N THR A 402 -20.90 11.61 19.34
CA THR A 402 -20.43 10.50 18.51
C THR A 402 -21.29 10.29 17.25
N MET A 403 -22.48 10.92 17.19
CA MET A 403 -23.34 10.90 16.00
C MET A 403 -23.04 12.04 15.03
N LEU A 404 -22.30 13.06 15.45
CA LEU A 404 -21.98 14.22 14.62
C LEU A 404 -20.62 14.06 13.93
N PRO A 405 -20.50 14.47 12.65
CA PRO A 405 -19.23 14.41 11.93
C PRO A 405 -18.20 15.36 12.52
N ASN A 406 -16.92 15.01 12.46
CA ASN A 406 -15.86 15.98 12.74
C ASN A 406 -15.93 17.14 11.72
N PRO A 407 -15.68 18.41 12.09
CA PRO A 407 -15.59 19.50 11.11
C PRO A 407 -14.62 19.20 9.96
N SER A 408 -13.50 18.51 10.23
CA SER A 408 -12.56 18.06 9.20
C SER A 408 -13.22 17.14 8.17
N PHE A 409 -14.19 16.32 8.57
CA PHE A 409 -14.93 15.45 7.65
C PHE A 409 -15.69 16.27 6.61
N LEU A 410 -16.47 17.27 7.05
CA LEU A 410 -17.23 18.13 6.13
C LEU A 410 -16.30 18.92 5.21
N TYR A 411 -15.23 19.50 5.77
CA TYR A 411 -14.24 20.23 4.99
C TYR A 411 -13.58 19.35 3.93
N PHE A 412 -13.17 18.14 4.32
CA PHE A 412 -12.49 17.20 3.45
C PHE A 412 -13.34 16.78 2.24
N TYR A 413 -14.61 16.46 2.45
CA TYR A 413 -15.50 15.94 1.40
C TYR A 413 -16.16 17.03 0.53
N PHE A 414 -16.35 18.24 1.04
CA PHE A 414 -17.12 19.29 0.35
C PHE A 414 -16.32 20.53 -0.06
N HIS A 415 -15.05 20.67 0.35
CA HIS A 415 -14.27 21.86 0.05
C HIS A 415 -12.78 21.60 -0.22
N HIS A 416 -12.23 20.50 0.30
CA HIS A 416 -10.81 20.18 0.13
C HIS A 416 -10.50 19.54 -1.23
N TRP A 417 -9.28 19.73 -1.73
CA TRP A 417 -8.79 19.12 -2.98
C TRP A 417 -7.87 17.96 -2.66
N THR A 418 -8.30 16.73 -2.94
CA THR A 418 -7.60 15.50 -2.55
C THR A 418 -7.43 14.56 -3.73
N PHE A 419 -6.20 14.45 -4.22
CA PHE A 419 -5.82 13.60 -5.34
C PHE A 419 -4.55 12.84 -5.05
N PHE A 420 -4.44 11.69 -5.69
CA PHE A 420 -3.37 10.76 -5.40
C PHE A 420 -2.74 10.20 -6.66
N ASN A 421 -1.42 10.02 -6.62
CA ASN A 421 -0.65 9.45 -7.71
C ASN A 421 -0.64 7.91 -7.64
N SER A 422 -1.23 7.26 -8.64
CA SER A 422 -1.26 5.80 -8.80
C SER A 422 -0.34 5.28 -9.92
N THR A 423 0.51 6.13 -10.50
CA THR A 423 1.41 5.72 -11.57
C THR A 423 2.30 4.56 -11.15
N LYS A 424 2.80 4.56 -9.91
CA LYS A 424 3.61 3.46 -9.36
C LYS A 424 2.84 2.14 -9.36
N SER A 425 1.62 2.13 -8.81
CA SER A 425 0.82 0.90 -8.73
C SER A 425 0.41 0.39 -10.11
N LEU A 426 0.04 1.28 -11.03
CA LEU A 426 -0.27 0.92 -12.43
C LEU A 426 0.93 0.30 -13.15
N LEU A 427 2.13 0.88 -13.01
CA LEU A 427 3.33 0.39 -13.69
C LEU A 427 3.89 -0.89 -13.05
N MET A 428 3.96 -0.96 -11.72
CA MET A 428 4.61 -2.08 -11.01
C MET A 428 3.70 -3.30 -10.86
N LEU A 429 2.39 -3.09 -10.67
CA LEU A 429 1.43 -4.19 -10.55
C LEU A 429 0.83 -4.57 -11.92
N GLY A 430 0.92 -3.68 -12.92
CA GLY A 430 0.46 -3.95 -14.27
C GLY A 430 -1.06 -4.15 -14.40
N TYR A 431 -1.84 -3.71 -13.41
CA TYR A 431 -3.29 -3.86 -13.45
C TYR A 431 -3.91 -2.81 -14.36
N LYS A 432 -4.96 -3.21 -15.06
CA LYS A 432 -5.84 -2.30 -15.79
C LYS A 432 -7.21 -2.34 -15.10
N PRO A 433 -7.79 -1.19 -14.69
CA PRO A 433 -9.16 -1.15 -14.21
C PRO A 433 -10.09 -1.88 -15.20
N GLN A 434 -10.86 -2.84 -14.70
CA GLN A 434 -11.71 -3.69 -15.54
C GLN A 434 -12.87 -2.88 -16.14
N LEU A 435 -13.40 -1.94 -15.37
CA LEU A 435 -14.54 -1.12 -15.75
C LEU A 435 -14.15 0.35 -15.84
N GLY A 436 -14.56 0.99 -16.92
CA GLY A 436 -14.50 2.45 -17.02
C GLY A 436 -15.53 3.10 -16.10
N PHE A 437 -15.35 4.38 -15.76
CA PHE A 437 -16.24 5.08 -14.81
C PHE A 437 -17.73 4.97 -15.16
N LYS A 438 -18.10 5.11 -16.43
CA LYS A 438 -19.50 5.00 -16.89
C LYS A 438 -20.09 3.60 -16.66
N GLU A 439 -19.29 2.57 -16.86
CA GLU A 439 -19.71 1.18 -16.64
C GLU A 439 -19.85 0.89 -15.15
N SER A 440 -18.89 1.34 -14.33
CA SER A 440 -18.95 1.25 -12.86
C SER A 440 -20.22 1.91 -12.33
N VAL A 441 -20.56 3.11 -12.81
CA VAL A 441 -21.80 3.82 -12.46
C VAL A 441 -23.03 3.03 -12.91
N SER A 442 -23.03 2.49 -14.13
CA SER A 442 -24.15 1.68 -14.63
C SER A 442 -24.39 0.43 -13.78
N LYS A 443 -23.32 -0.23 -13.34
CA LYS A 443 -23.37 -1.45 -12.55
C LYS A 443 -23.93 -1.20 -11.15
N CYS A 444 -23.50 -0.12 -10.51
CA CYS A 444 -23.97 0.23 -9.16
C CYS A 444 -25.25 1.08 -9.14
N ALA A 445 -25.74 1.52 -10.30
CA ALA A 445 -26.93 2.35 -10.41
C ALA A 445 -28.15 1.73 -9.73
N GLN A 446 -28.38 0.43 -9.90
CA GLN A 446 -29.52 -0.24 -9.28
C GLN A 446 -29.46 -0.14 -7.75
N HIS A 447 -28.30 -0.48 -7.16
CA HIS A 447 -28.06 -0.44 -5.73
C HIS A 447 -28.39 0.94 -5.14
N TYR A 448 -27.78 2.01 -5.66
CA TYR A 448 -27.99 3.36 -5.12
C TYR A 448 -29.38 3.94 -5.42
N ARG A 449 -30.02 3.56 -6.53
CA ARG A 449 -31.39 4.01 -6.87
C ARG A 449 -32.45 3.37 -5.96
N GLU A 450 -32.23 2.14 -5.55
CA GLU A 450 -33.15 1.39 -4.68
C GLU A 450 -32.88 1.62 -3.19
N LEU A 451 -31.72 2.18 -2.83
CA LEU A 451 -31.34 2.48 -1.45
C LEU A 451 -32.34 3.44 -0.79
N ARG A 452 -32.89 3.02 0.35
CA ARG A 452 -33.77 3.81 1.23
C ARG A 452 -33.05 4.15 2.53
N LYS A 453 -33.59 5.10 3.28
CA LYS A 453 -33.08 5.47 4.61
C LYS A 453 -32.78 4.29 5.54
N LYS A 454 -33.69 3.32 5.61
CA LYS A 454 -33.56 2.15 6.48
C LYS A 454 -32.44 1.19 6.05
N ASP A 455 -31.99 1.33 4.80
CA ASP A 455 -30.92 0.50 4.23
C ASP A 455 -29.54 1.13 4.52
N VAL A 456 -29.49 2.39 5.00
CA VAL A 456 -28.26 3.04 5.51
C VAL A 456 -27.99 2.54 6.92
N ARG A 457 -26.92 1.76 7.09
CA ARG A 457 -26.60 1.09 8.36
C ARG A 457 -26.13 2.09 9.41
N ILE A 458 -25.19 2.94 9.00
CA ILE A 458 -24.51 3.96 9.80
C ILE A 458 -24.08 5.10 8.87
N PHE A 459 -23.88 6.30 9.43
CA PHE A 459 -23.25 7.37 8.66
C PHE A 459 -21.76 7.11 8.45
N SER A 460 -21.21 7.59 7.33
CA SER A 460 -19.82 7.28 6.94
C SER A 460 -18.74 7.84 7.88
N TRP A 461 -19.10 8.81 8.73
CA TRP A 461 -18.22 9.33 9.78
C TRP A 461 -18.34 8.58 11.11
N GLN A 462 -19.31 7.69 11.28
CA GLN A 462 -19.49 6.96 12.54
C GLN A 462 -18.57 5.73 12.59
N ASN A 463 -18.43 5.19 13.80
CA ASN A 463 -17.68 3.97 14.03
C ASN A 463 -18.21 2.81 13.16
N SER A 464 -17.37 2.27 12.28
CA SER A 464 -17.76 1.17 11.39
C SER A 464 -17.99 -0.17 12.12
N MET A 465 -17.46 -0.31 13.33
CA MET A 465 -17.53 -1.53 14.14
C MET A 465 -18.59 -1.38 15.23
N ILE A 466 -19.85 -1.60 14.82
CA ILE A 466 -20.99 -1.69 15.72
C ILE A 466 -21.25 -3.15 16.06
N TYR A 467 -20.93 -3.53 17.29
CA TYR A 467 -21.45 -4.77 17.87
C TYR A 467 -22.93 -4.58 18.14
N PRO A 468 -23.80 -5.54 17.80
CA PRO A 468 -25.14 -5.54 18.36
C PRO A 468 -24.97 -5.65 19.88
N GLU A 469 -25.20 -4.54 20.59
CA GLU A 469 -25.53 -4.65 22.01
C GLU A 469 -26.71 -5.62 22.09
N ALA A 470 -26.57 -6.65 22.93
CA ALA A 470 -27.57 -7.68 23.12
C ALA A 470 -28.96 -7.02 23.21
N SER A 471 -29.79 -7.29 22.19
CA SER A 471 -31.22 -6.99 22.12
C SER A 471 -31.75 -6.01 23.17
N ASN A 472 -31.79 -4.71 22.85
CA ASN A 472 -32.88 -3.79 23.21
C ASN A 472 -32.48 -2.34 22.93
N THR A 473 -32.68 -1.87 21.70
CA THR A 473 -33.38 -0.60 21.46
C THR A 473 -33.62 -0.44 19.96
N THR A 474 -34.86 -0.65 19.57
CA THR A 474 -35.44 -0.03 18.37
C THR A 474 -35.25 1.48 18.50
N ILE A 475 -34.24 2.04 17.85
CA ILE A 475 -34.15 3.49 17.65
C ILE A 475 -35.08 3.82 16.48
N ALA A 476 -36.37 3.89 16.78
CA ALA A 476 -37.31 4.63 15.95
C ALA A 476 -37.06 6.13 16.23
N VAL A 477 -36.29 6.78 15.35
CA VAL A 477 -36.33 8.25 15.26
C VAL A 477 -37.62 8.59 14.53
N ARG A 478 -38.59 9.15 15.27
CA ARG A 478 -39.72 9.88 14.69
C ARG A 478 -39.29 11.28 14.30
#